data_AF-A0A163H0D0-F1
#
_entry.id   AF-A0A163H0D0-F1
#
_cell.length_a   1.000
_cell.length_b   1.000
_cell.length_c   1.000
_cell.angle_alpha   90.00
_cell.angle_beta   90.00
_cell.angle_gamma   90.00
#
_symmetry.space_group_name_H-M   'P 1'
#
loop_
_entity.id
_entity.type
_entity.pdbx_description
1 polymer ?
#
loop_
_entity_poly.entity_id
_entity_poly.type
_entity_poly.pdbx_seq_one_letter_code
_entity_poly.pdbx_strand_id
1 'polypeptide(L)'
;MARKYKNPLVTVINPKSPAAESYRGLRTNIQFSVHDKQVRVIMVASAQMNEGKTTTVSNLAVAYAHEGKNVLLIEADLRKPSLHHVFGVSNETGLTNVLAQQMDVEDVIRQTAVPNLSVIPSGSIPYNPSEMLGSQNMQVLIHDLKQKYDMILFDTPPVLAVSDALIVSALCDGVVLVVLGGKVKKSQVKKAKAQLEHVKARLLGVVLNNITIRENEAEQLYYGSTWLK
;
A
#
# COMPACT_ATOMS: atom_id res chain seq x y z
N MET A 1 -20.14 -19.67 6.62
CA MET A 1 -19.12 -19.46 7.65
C MET A 1 -18.14 -18.38 7.17
N ALA A 2 -18.15 -17.20 7.78
CA ALA A 2 -17.24 -16.12 7.41
C ALA A 2 -15.81 -16.50 7.81
N ARG A 3 -14.88 -16.52 6.85
CA ARG A 3 -13.46 -16.73 7.10
C ARG A 3 -12.99 -15.61 8.02
N LYS A 4 -12.70 -15.93 9.29
CA LYS A 4 -12.14 -15.00 10.27
C LYS A 4 -10.82 -14.48 9.69
N TYR A 5 -10.83 -13.26 9.12
CA TYR A 5 -9.63 -12.66 8.57
C TYR A 5 -8.64 -12.51 9.73
N LYS A 6 -7.54 -13.29 9.71
CA LYS A 6 -6.40 -13.02 10.58
C LYS A 6 -5.98 -11.58 10.29
N ASN A 7 -6.02 -10.73 11.31
CA ASN A 7 -5.64 -9.32 11.16
C ASN A 7 -4.21 -9.26 10.57
N PRO A 8 -4.01 -8.66 9.39
CA PRO A 8 -2.73 -8.72 8.68
C PRO A 8 -1.69 -7.71 9.22
N LEU A 9 -2.04 -6.89 10.21
CA LEU A 9 -1.19 -5.83 10.76
C LEU A 9 -0.19 -6.37 11.80
N VAL A 10 0.83 -7.13 11.35
CA VAL A 10 1.88 -7.63 12.25
C VAL A 10 2.63 -6.50 12.97
N THR A 11 2.75 -5.35 12.34
CA THR A 11 3.32 -4.12 12.93
C THR A 11 2.55 -3.62 14.16
N VAL A 12 1.25 -3.94 14.27
CA VAL A 12 0.42 -3.63 15.44
C VAL A 12 0.36 -4.81 16.42
N ILE A 13 0.12 -6.01 15.91
CA ILE A 13 -0.14 -7.22 16.73
C ILE A 13 1.15 -7.74 17.38
N ASN A 14 2.27 -7.66 16.68
CA ASN A 14 3.58 -8.09 17.16
C ASN A 14 4.68 -7.12 16.69
N PRO A 15 4.73 -5.90 17.24
CA PRO A 15 5.60 -4.82 16.77
C PRO A 15 7.10 -5.14 16.89
N LYS A 16 7.48 -6.07 17.77
CA LYS A 16 8.88 -6.50 17.96
C LYS A 16 9.26 -7.69 17.08
N SER A 17 8.35 -8.19 16.24
CA SER A 17 8.64 -9.34 15.38
C SER A 17 9.64 -8.98 14.26
N PRO A 18 10.40 -9.97 13.77
CA PRO A 18 11.19 -9.88 12.55
C PRO A 18 10.44 -9.30 11.33
N ALA A 19 9.18 -9.71 11.17
CA ALA A 19 8.33 -9.22 10.08
C ALA A 19 7.99 -7.72 10.24
N ALA A 20 7.70 -7.27 11.46
CA ALA A 20 7.49 -5.85 11.73
C ALA A 20 8.76 -5.03 11.47
N GLU A 21 9.93 -5.56 11.84
CA GLU A 21 11.22 -4.91 11.55
C GLU A 21 11.50 -4.80 10.05
N SER A 22 11.12 -5.81 9.27
CA SER A 22 11.23 -5.77 7.80
C SER A 22 10.40 -4.63 7.18
N TYR A 23 9.24 -4.29 7.75
CA TYR A 23 8.45 -3.13 7.30
C TYR A 23 9.08 -1.79 7.71
N ARG A 24 9.75 -1.71 8.87
CA ARG A 24 10.57 -0.53 9.23
C ARG A 24 11.76 -0.37 8.28
N GLY A 25 12.45 -1.46 7.97
CA GLY A 25 13.51 -1.48 6.97
C GLY A 25 13.02 -1.03 5.59
N LEU A 26 11.85 -1.51 5.15
CA LEU A 26 11.23 -1.05 3.89
C LEU A 26 10.97 0.46 3.90
N ARG A 27 10.38 0.99 4.97
CA ARG A 27 10.15 2.44 5.15
C ARG A 27 11.45 3.22 5.03
N THR A 28 12.48 2.82 5.77
CA THR A 28 13.81 3.45 5.74
C THR A 28 14.44 3.40 4.33
N ASN A 29 14.36 2.25 3.65
CA ASN A 29 14.88 2.11 2.28
C ASN A 29 14.18 3.04 1.29
N ILE A 30 12.85 3.19 1.42
CA ILE A 30 12.08 4.13 0.60
C ILE A 30 12.56 5.56 0.85
N GLN A 31 12.74 5.96 2.10
CA GLN A 31 13.21 7.31 2.47
C GLN A 31 14.60 7.63 1.89
N PHE A 32 15.52 6.67 1.88
CA PHE A 32 16.87 6.85 1.31
C PHE A 32 16.95 6.68 -0.22
N SER A 33 15.95 6.05 -0.85
CA SER A 33 15.92 5.84 -2.31
C SER A 33 15.74 7.14 -3.12
N VAL A 34 15.50 8.26 -2.44
CA VAL A 34 15.14 9.54 -3.05
C VAL A 34 16.09 10.65 -2.62
N HIS A 35 17.15 10.85 -3.41
CA HIS A 35 18.19 11.83 -3.11
C HIS A 35 17.75 13.31 -3.23
N ASP A 36 16.84 13.66 -4.16
CA ASP A 36 16.48 15.08 -4.42
C ASP A 36 14.96 15.38 -4.55
N LYS A 37 14.09 14.36 -4.46
CA LYS A 37 12.63 14.54 -4.59
C LYS A 37 11.90 13.99 -3.39
N GLN A 38 11.08 14.81 -2.75
CA GLN A 38 10.19 14.35 -1.69
C GLN A 38 9.16 13.36 -2.28
N VAL A 39 9.27 12.09 -1.92
CA VAL A 39 8.26 11.08 -2.25
C VAL A 39 7.21 11.08 -1.17
N ARG A 40 6.01 11.54 -1.50
CA ARG A 40 4.86 11.60 -0.59
C ARG A 40 3.70 10.73 -1.03
N VAL A 41 3.61 10.38 -2.31
CA VAL A 41 2.57 9.49 -2.84
C VAL A 41 3.20 8.22 -3.37
N ILE A 42 2.90 7.09 -2.74
CA ILE A 42 3.44 5.78 -3.13
C ILE A 42 2.30 4.82 -3.41
N MET A 43 2.40 4.12 -4.52
CA MET A 43 1.56 2.96 -4.81
C MET A 43 2.28 1.67 -4.43
N VAL A 44 1.55 0.72 -3.84
CA VAL A 44 2.01 -0.66 -3.68
C VAL A 44 1.23 -1.55 -4.63
N ALA A 45 1.94 -2.22 -5.52
CA ALA A 45 1.38 -3.07 -6.56
C ALA A 45 1.96 -4.48 -6.53
N SER A 46 1.32 -5.41 -7.25
CA SER A 46 1.85 -6.75 -7.51
C SER A 46 1.58 -7.14 -8.96
N ALA A 47 2.24 -8.20 -9.45
CA ALA A 47 1.97 -8.68 -10.81
C ALA A 47 0.59 -9.36 -10.89
N GLN A 48 0.25 -10.14 -9.87
CA GLN A 48 -0.93 -11.00 -9.78
C GLN A 48 -1.65 -10.84 -8.43
N MET A 49 -2.83 -11.44 -8.33
CA MET A 49 -3.64 -11.45 -7.11
C MET A 49 -2.97 -12.27 -6.01
N ASN A 50 -3.22 -11.92 -4.74
CA ASN A 50 -2.77 -12.66 -3.56
C ASN A 50 -1.24 -12.69 -3.32
N GLU A 51 -0.50 -11.70 -3.83
CA GLU A 51 0.95 -11.59 -3.55
C GLU A 51 1.29 -10.85 -2.25
N GLY A 52 0.28 -10.26 -1.59
CA GLY A 52 0.45 -9.54 -0.31
C GLY A 52 0.49 -8.02 -0.41
N LYS A 53 0.13 -7.43 -1.56
CA LYS A 53 -0.06 -5.97 -1.79
C LYS A 53 -0.69 -5.24 -0.59
N THR A 54 -1.92 -5.59 -0.25
CA THR A 54 -2.73 -4.98 0.81
C THR A 54 -2.08 -5.14 2.18
N THR A 55 -1.53 -6.33 2.49
CA THR A 55 -0.79 -6.56 3.73
C THR A 55 0.44 -5.69 3.83
N THR A 56 1.22 -5.61 2.74
CA THR A 56 2.46 -4.83 2.68
C THR A 56 2.18 -3.34 2.83
N VAL A 57 1.22 -2.79 2.06
CA VAL A 57 0.90 -1.36 2.13
C VAL A 57 0.32 -0.98 3.49
N SER A 58 -0.51 -1.84 4.09
CA SER A 58 -1.10 -1.57 5.40
C SER A 58 -0.05 -1.55 6.51
N ASN A 59 0.89 -2.50 6.52
CA ASN A 59 1.98 -2.50 7.50
C ASN A 59 3.00 -1.38 7.25
N LEU A 60 3.24 -1.02 6.00
CA LEU A 60 4.06 0.14 5.65
C LEU A 60 3.41 1.44 6.16
N ALA A 61 2.09 1.56 6.03
CA ALA A 61 1.33 2.70 6.55
C ALA A 61 1.49 2.85 8.07
N VAL A 62 1.35 1.74 8.81
CA VAL A 62 1.59 1.71 10.25
C VAL A 62 3.03 2.07 10.59
N ALA A 63 4.01 1.59 9.82
CA ALA A 63 5.43 1.91 10.07
C ALA A 63 5.74 3.40 9.91
N TYR A 64 5.13 4.09 8.94
CA TYR A 64 5.22 5.55 8.82
C TYR A 64 4.48 6.27 9.94
N ALA A 65 3.27 5.82 10.30
CA ALA A 65 2.46 6.44 11.35
C ALA A 65 3.14 6.37 12.74
N HIS A 66 3.81 5.25 13.03
CA HIS A 66 4.62 5.08 14.24
C HIS A 66 5.87 5.98 14.30
N GLU A 67 6.32 6.53 13.17
CA GLU A 67 7.37 7.55 13.12
C GLU A 67 6.82 8.97 13.35
N GLY A 68 5.51 9.09 13.61
CA GLY A 68 4.85 10.39 13.81
C GLY A 68 4.43 11.09 12.53
N LYS A 69 4.51 10.42 11.37
CA LYS A 69 3.99 10.96 10.10
C LYS A 69 2.46 10.91 10.10
N ASN A 70 1.83 11.95 9.57
CA ASN A 70 0.41 11.92 9.22
C ASN A 70 0.25 11.12 7.92
N VAL A 71 -0.31 9.91 8.03
CA VAL A 71 -0.43 8.95 6.93
C VAL A 71 -1.88 8.79 6.48
N LEU A 72 -2.09 8.84 5.18
CA LEU A 72 -3.35 8.46 4.54
C LEU A 72 -3.16 7.23 3.67
N LEU A 73 -3.98 6.21 3.89
CA LEU A 73 -4.03 5.01 3.05
C LEU A 73 -5.34 5.00 2.25
N ILE A 74 -5.25 4.89 0.93
CA ILE A 74 -6.39 5.00 0.02
C ILE A 74 -6.60 3.67 -0.70
N GLU A 75 -7.85 3.16 -0.66
CA GLU A 75 -8.28 1.99 -1.41
C GLU A 75 -8.59 2.37 -2.87
N ALA A 76 -7.66 2.08 -3.78
CA ALA A 76 -7.84 2.22 -5.22
C ALA A 76 -8.06 0.85 -5.91
N ASP A 77 -8.18 -0.25 -5.17
CA ASP A 77 -8.78 -1.50 -5.66
C ASP A 77 -10.31 -1.42 -5.59
N LEU A 78 -10.88 -0.64 -6.51
CA LEU A 78 -12.33 -0.42 -6.60
C LEU A 78 -13.11 -1.67 -7.05
N ARG A 79 -12.42 -2.78 -7.38
CA ARG A 79 -13.01 -4.03 -7.85
C ARG A 79 -13.11 -5.06 -6.74
N LYS A 80 -12.10 -5.14 -5.87
CA LYS A 80 -12.05 -6.05 -4.72
C LYS A 80 -11.51 -5.35 -3.47
N PRO A 81 -12.22 -4.31 -2.97
CA PRO A 81 -11.76 -3.52 -1.85
C PRO A 81 -11.67 -4.36 -0.57
N SER A 82 -10.64 -4.12 0.22
CA SER A 82 -10.36 -4.92 1.42
C SER A 82 -9.81 -4.13 2.61
N LEU A 83 -9.38 -2.88 2.42
CA LEU A 83 -8.83 -2.06 3.51
C LEU A 83 -9.80 -1.84 4.67
N HIS A 84 -11.09 -1.72 4.39
CA HIS A 84 -12.12 -1.57 5.42
C HIS A 84 -12.16 -2.77 6.38
N HIS A 85 -11.93 -4.00 5.88
CA HIS A 85 -11.78 -5.19 6.73
C HIS A 85 -10.46 -5.20 7.50
N VAL A 86 -9.38 -4.69 6.92
CA VAL A 86 -8.06 -4.62 7.57
C VAL A 86 -8.09 -3.70 8.78
N PHE A 87 -8.71 -2.53 8.64
CA PHE A 87 -8.72 -1.50 9.68
C PHE A 87 -10.01 -1.46 10.51
N GLY A 88 -11.01 -2.28 10.18
CA GLY A 88 -12.28 -2.33 10.92
C GLY A 88 -13.11 -1.05 10.79
N VAL A 89 -13.09 -0.40 9.62
CA VAL A 89 -13.81 0.85 9.34
C VAL A 89 -14.98 0.62 8.38
N SER A 90 -15.95 1.54 8.34
CA SER A 90 -17.08 1.47 7.39
C SER A 90 -16.60 1.66 5.95
N ASN A 91 -17.25 0.99 4.99
CA ASN A 91 -17.05 1.12 3.54
C ASN A 91 -18.32 1.60 2.82
N GLU A 92 -19.30 2.15 3.54
CA GLU A 92 -20.55 2.64 2.93
C GLU A 92 -20.28 3.82 1.98
N THR A 93 -19.36 4.70 2.39
CA THR A 93 -18.86 5.81 1.58
C THR A 93 -17.34 5.81 1.54
N GLY A 94 -16.77 6.33 0.45
CA GLY A 94 -15.33 6.28 0.22
C GLY A 94 -14.88 7.04 -1.02
N LEU A 95 -13.75 6.60 -1.58
CA LEU A 95 -13.11 7.21 -2.74
C LEU A 95 -14.08 7.42 -3.91
N THR A 96 -14.97 6.46 -4.18
CA THR A 96 -15.92 6.58 -5.30
C THR A 96 -16.89 7.73 -5.15
N ASN A 97 -17.36 8.00 -3.92
CA ASN A 97 -18.27 9.13 -3.67
C ASN A 97 -17.58 10.48 -3.92
N VAL A 98 -16.32 10.60 -3.49
CA VAL A 98 -15.52 11.83 -3.67
C VAL A 98 -15.23 12.06 -5.15
N LEU A 99 -14.79 11.01 -5.87
CA LEU A 99 -14.48 11.12 -7.30
C LEU A 99 -15.72 11.41 -8.16
N ALA A 100 -16.91 10.97 -7.69
CA ALA A 100 -18.20 11.31 -8.26
C ALA A 100 -18.74 12.69 -7.83
N GLN A 101 -17.99 13.45 -7.02
CA GLN A 101 -18.38 14.76 -6.47
C GLN A 101 -19.70 14.73 -5.68
N GLN A 102 -19.99 13.60 -5.03
CA GLN A 102 -21.20 13.43 -4.23
C GLN A 102 -20.98 13.78 -2.75
N MET A 103 -19.73 13.79 -2.30
CA MET A 103 -19.33 14.04 -0.92
C MET A 103 -17.95 14.71 -0.88
N ASP A 104 -17.72 15.48 0.18
CA ASP A 104 -16.40 16.03 0.48
C ASP A 104 -15.46 14.95 1.00
N VAL A 105 -14.15 15.13 0.77
CA VAL A 105 -13.15 14.12 1.15
C VAL A 105 -13.08 13.93 2.67
N GLU A 106 -13.30 15.00 3.42
CA GLU A 106 -13.29 15.01 4.88
C GLU A 106 -14.34 14.05 5.48
N ASP A 107 -15.49 13.91 4.82
CA ASP A 107 -16.61 13.08 5.31
C ASP A 107 -16.40 11.57 5.08
N VAL A 108 -15.51 11.22 4.16
CA VAL A 108 -15.21 9.82 3.82
C VAL A 108 -13.92 9.32 4.45
N ILE A 109 -13.08 10.20 4.99
CA ILE A 109 -11.87 9.80 5.72
C ILE A 109 -12.26 9.09 7.01
N ARG A 110 -11.70 7.90 7.23
CA ARG A 110 -11.91 7.08 8.43
C ARG A 110 -10.64 7.05 9.27
N GLN A 111 -10.76 7.47 10.53
CA GLN A 111 -9.70 7.27 11.51
C GLN A 111 -9.57 5.78 11.82
N THR A 112 -8.33 5.31 11.95
CA THR A 112 -8.05 3.93 12.36
C THR A 112 -7.74 3.86 13.85
N ALA A 113 -7.65 2.66 14.41
CA ALA A 113 -7.15 2.46 15.77
C ALA A 113 -5.64 2.79 15.92
N VAL A 114 -4.92 3.02 14.81
CA VAL A 114 -3.50 3.39 14.82
C VAL A 114 -3.41 4.92 14.76
N PRO A 115 -2.79 5.57 15.77
CA PRO A 115 -2.59 7.03 15.75
C PRO A 115 -1.85 7.48 14.49
N ASN A 116 -2.23 8.66 13.98
CA ASN A 116 -1.69 9.26 12.75
C ASN A 116 -1.94 8.47 11.45
N LEU A 117 -2.79 7.43 11.48
CA LEU A 117 -3.16 6.67 10.29
C LEU A 117 -4.66 6.81 10.02
N SER A 118 -4.97 7.41 8.88
CA SER A 118 -6.31 7.52 8.32
C SER A 118 -6.45 6.66 7.05
N VAL A 119 -7.67 6.23 6.75
CA VAL A 119 -7.99 5.44 5.56
C VAL A 119 -9.13 6.09 4.79
N ILE A 120 -8.99 6.17 3.46
CA ILE A 120 -10.14 6.36 2.55
C ILE A 120 -10.49 4.97 1.98
N PRO A 121 -11.60 4.36 2.41
CA PRO A 121 -12.05 3.09 1.87
C PRO A 121 -12.60 3.31 0.44
N SER A 122 -12.94 2.25 -0.30
CA SER A 122 -13.39 2.44 -1.69
C SER A 122 -14.74 3.14 -1.78
N GLY A 123 -15.63 2.87 -0.83
CA GLY A 123 -17.07 3.08 -1.00
C GLY A 123 -17.70 1.97 -1.84
N SER A 124 -18.87 2.25 -2.40
CA SER A 124 -19.58 1.32 -3.29
C SER A 124 -18.79 1.03 -4.56
N ILE A 125 -18.84 -0.22 -5.04
CA ILE A 125 -18.14 -0.67 -6.25
C ILE A 125 -18.77 0.02 -7.49
N PRO A 126 -17.99 0.78 -8.28
CA PRO A 126 -18.54 1.51 -9.43
C PRO A 126 -18.54 0.63 -10.69
N TYR A 127 -19.34 1.03 -11.69
CA TYR A 127 -19.33 0.38 -13.01
C TYR A 127 -18.10 0.73 -13.86
N ASN A 128 -17.47 1.88 -13.59
CA ASN A 128 -16.41 2.51 -14.40
C ASN A 128 -15.16 2.87 -13.55
N PRO A 129 -14.51 1.88 -12.88
CA PRO A 129 -13.42 2.14 -11.93
C PRO A 129 -12.20 2.81 -12.58
N SER A 130 -11.82 2.40 -13.79
CA SER A 130 -10.64 2.92 -14.47
C SER A 130 -10.79 4.40 -14.82
N GLU A 131 -11.98 4.79 -15.29
CA GLU A 131 -12.34 6.17 -15.63
C GLU A 131 -12.32 7.08 -14.40
N MET A 132 -12.87 6.60 -13.27
CA MET A 132 -12.85 7.35 -12.02
C MET A 132 -11.41 7.59 -11.53
N LEU A 133 -10.57 6.55 -11.52
CA LEU A 133 -9.17 6.65 -11.10
C LEU A 133 -8.33 7.54 -12.04
N GLY A 134 -8.66 7.57 -13.33
CA GLY A 134 -7.99 8.42 -14.33
C GLY A 134 -8.54 9.84 -14.44
N SER A 135 -9.57 10.18 -13.65
CA SER A 135 -10.26 11.46 -13.75
C SER A 135 -9.41 12.64 -13.28
N GLN A 136 -9.77 13.84 -13.73
CA GLN A 136 -9.19 15.08 -13.19
C GLN A 136 -9.46 15.23 -11.69
N ASN A 137 -10.61 14.74 -11.22
CA ASN A 137 -10.98 14.76 -9.79
C ASN A 137 -9.98 13.98 -8.94
N MET A 138 -9.45 12.86 -9.42
CA MET A 138 -8.41 12.11 -8.71
C MET A 138 -7.11 12.92 -8.58
N GLN A 139 -6.73 13.66 -9.62
CA GLN A 139 -5.53 14.50 -9.58
C GLN A 139 -5.67 15.66 -8.59
N VAL A 140 -6.83 16.33 -8.60
CA VAL A 140 -7.17 17.40 -7.65
C VAL A 140 -7.17 16.85 -6.22
N LEU A 141 -7.82 15.71 -6.00
CA LEU A 141 -7.85 15.03 -4.71
C LEU A 141 -6.45 14.74 -4.17
N ILE A 142 -5.55 14.16 -4.98
CA ILE A 142 -4.17 13.87 -4.56
C ILE A 142 -3.42 15.17 -4.24
N HIS A 143 -3.59 16.21 -5.04
CA HIS A 143 -2.96 17.51 -4.82
C HIS A 143 -3.37 18.12 -3.47
N ASP A 144 -4.66 18.07 -3.14
CA ASP A 144 -5.19 18.67 -1.91
C ASP A 144 -4.81 17.85 -0.68
N LEU A 145 -4.82 16.52 -0.79
CA LEU A 145 -4.37 15.62 0.26
C LEU A 145 -2.88 15.76 0.56
N LYS A 146 -2.04 16.08 -0.43
CA LYS A 146 -0.61 16.37 -0.22
C LYS A 146 -0.36 17.58 0.69
N GLN A 147 -1.35 18.46 0.90
CA GLN A 147 -1.24 19.58 1.83
C GLN A 147 -1.50 19.19 3.29
N LYS A 148 -2.21 18.07 3.51
CA LYS A 148 -2.68 17.62 4.84
C LYS A 148 -1.91 16.43 5.38
N TYR A 149 -1.36 15.60 4.50
CA TYR A 149 -0.68 14.36 4.86
C TYR A 149 0.79 14.36 4.43
N ASP A 150 1.64 13.84 5.31
CA ASP A 150 3.07 13.67 5.04
C ASP A 150 3.32 12.52 4.07
N MET A 151 2.45 11.50 4.10
CA MET A 151 2.55 10.29 3.30
C MET A 151 1.15 9.81 2.89
N ILE A 152 0.99 9.54 1.60
CA ILE A 152 -0.21 8.99 0.99
C ILE A 152 0.17 7.68 0.32
N LEU A 153 -0.51 6.61 0.70
CA LEU A 153 -0.28 5.26 0.19
C LEU A 153 -1.52 4.78 -0.56
N PHE A 154 -1.31 4.13 -1.70
CA PHE A 154 -2.38 3.50 -2.49
C PHE A 154 -2.29 1.98 -2.45
N ASP A 155 -3.38 1.32 -2.09
CA ASP A 155 -3.62 -0.08 -2.46
C ASP A 155 -4.31 -0.13 -3.83
N THR A 156 -3.81 -0.94 -4.76
CA THR A 156 -4.28 -0.97 -6.16
C THR A 156 -4.33 -2.39 -6.67
N PRO A 157 -5.23 -2.76 -7.60
CA PRO A 157 -5.33 -4.15 -8.08
C PRO A 157 -4.03 -4.61 -8.77
N PRO A 158 -3.88 -5.92 -9.05
CA PRO A 158 -2.67 -6.41 -9.71
C PRO A 158 -2.45 -5.80 -11.10
N VAL A 159 -1.20 -5.45 -11.41
CA VAL A 159 -0.81 -4.76 -12.65
C VAL A 159 -1.19 -5.55 -13.89
N LEU A 160 -1.06 -6.88 -13.87
CA LEU A 160 -1.37 -7.72 -15.02
C LEU A 160 -2.86 -8.07 -15.15
N ALA A 161 -3.68 -7.71 -14.17
CA ALA A 161 -5.10 -8.05 -14.17
C ALA A 161 -5.93 -6.97 -14.87
N VAL A 162 -5.68 -5.69 -14.56
CA VAL A 162 -6.45 -4.54 -15.06
C VAL A 162 -5.56 -3.30 -15.16
N SER A 163 -5.97 -2.30 -15.95
CA SER A 163 -5.22 -1.06 -16.17
C SER A 163 -5.22 -0.09 -14.99
N ASP A 164 -6.13 -0.28 -14.02
CA ASP A 164 -6.32 0.62 -12.86
C ASP A 164 -5.00 0.95 -12.14
N ALA A 165 -4.16 -0.05 -11.88
CA ALA A 165 -2.86 0.16 -11.24
C ALA A 165 -1.89 0.96 -12.10
N LEU A 166 -1.94 0.83 -13.43
CA LEU A 166 -1.12 1.65 -14.34
C LEU A 166 -1.55 3.11 -14.31
N ILE A 167 -2.85 3.36 -14.28
CA ILE A 167 -3.41 4.72 -14.17
C ILE A 167 -2.97 5.37 -12.87
N VAL A 168 -3.18 4.70 -11.73
CA VAL A 168 -2.76 5.21 -10.41
C VAL A 168 -1.25 5.38 -10.32
N SER A 169 -0.47 4.48 -10.92
CA SER A 169 1.00 4.58 -10.91
C SER A 169 1.54 5.86 -11.54
N ALA A 170 0.86 6.40 -12.55
CA ALA A 170 1.25 7.64 -13.20
C ALA A 170 0.96 8.89 -12.33
N LEU A 171 0.09 8.74 -11.32
CA LEU A 171 -0.27 9.79 -10.36
C LEU A 171 0.62 9.76 -9.10
N CYS A 172 1.44 8.72 -8.93
CA CYS A 172 2.26 8.50 -7.76
C CYS A 172 3.71 8.96 -7.98
N ASP A 173 4.36 9.40 -6.90
CA ASP A 173 5.77 9.79 -6.93
C ASP A 173 6.68 8.54 -7.04
N GLY A 174 6.16 7.37 -6.66
CA GLY A 174 6.84 6.09 -6.86
C GLY A 174 5.98 4.85 -6.61
N VAL A 175 6.50 3.70 -7.05
CA VAL A 175 5.83 2.40 -6.98
C VAL A 175 6.73 1.38 -6.28
N VAL A 176 6.16 0.64 -5.34
CA VAL A 176 6.78 -0.55 -4.73
C VAL A 176 6.11 -1.79 -5.31
N LEU A 177 6.89 -2.67 -5.93
CA LEU A 177 6.38 -3.91 -6.51
C LEU A 177 6.54 -5.08 -5.52
N VAL A 178 5.43 -5.65 -5.07
CA VAL A 178 5.40 -6.84 -4.22
C VAL A 178 5.43 -8.09 -5.09
N VAL A 179 6.32 -9.02 -4.76
CA VAL A 179 6.48 -10.31 -5.43
C VAL A 179 6.38 -11.44 -4.41
N LEU A 180 5.48 -12.40 -4.63
CA LEU A 180 5.37 -13.57 -3.76
C LEU A 180 6.48 -14.59 -4.06
N GLY A 181 7.38 -14.76 -3.08
CA GLY A 181 8.52 -15.67 -3.14
C GLY A 181 8.12 -17.11 -3.45
N GLY A 182 8.84 -17.75 -4.37
CA GLY A 182 8.63 -19.15 -4.76
C GLY A 182 7.30 -19.46 -5.48
N LYS A 183 6.42 -18.47 -5.69
CA LYS A 183 5.10 -18.67 -6.32
C LYS A 183 4.96 -17.97 -7.66
N VAL A 184 5.53 -16.77 -7.82
CA VAL A 184 5.36 -15.98 -9.04
C VAL A 184 6.49 -16.24 -10.02
N LYS A 185 6.14 -16.50 -11.28
CA LYS A 185 7.12 -16.71 -12.36
C LYS A 185 7.85 -15.39 -12.66
N LYS A 186 9.18 -15.47 -12.82
CA LYS A 186 10.03 -14.32 -13.20
C LYS A 186 9.54 -13.58 -14.45
N SER A 187 8.95 -14.29 -15.42
CA SER A 187 8.37 -13.68 -16.62
C SER A 187 7.18 -12.76 -16.32
N GLN A 188 6.34 -13.10 -15.34
CA GLN A 188 5.20 -12.27 -14.93
C GLN A 188 5.69 -11.01 -14.22
N VAL A 189 6.67 -11.13 -13.33
CA VAL A 189 7.30 -9.96 -12.66
C VAL A 189 7.92 -9.02 -13.70
N LYS A 190 8.67 -9.56 -14.67
CA LYS A 190 9.23 -8.78 -15.78
C LYS A 190 8.16 -8.07 -16.61
N LYS A 191 7.04 -8.75 -16.90
CA LYS A 191 5.92 -8.17 -17.64
C LYS A 191 5.27 -7.02 -16.86
N ALA A 192 5.05 -7.18 -15.55
CA ALA A 192 4.47 -6.13 -14.72
C ALA A 192 5.41 -4.92 -14.64
N LYS A 193 6.71 -5.16 -14.42
CA LYS A 193 7.75 -4.12 -14.49
C LYS A 193 7.70 -3.37 -15.83
N ALA A 194 7.67 -4.08 -16.95
CA ALA A 194 7.65 -3.49 -18.28
C ALA A 194 6.39 -2.62 -18.52
N GLN A 195 5.23 -3.02 -18.01
CA GLN A 195 4.01 -2.20 -18.11
C GLN A 195 4.09 -0.92 -17.26
N LEU A 196 4.66 -1.00 -16.06
CA LEU A 196 4.90 0.18 -15.21
C LEU A 196 5.92 1.14 -15.86
N GLU A 197 7.00 0.61 -16.42
CA GLU A 197 8.00 1.41 -17.16
C GLU A 197 7.40 2.06 -18.41
N HIS A 198 6.48 1.37 -19.10
CA HIS A 198 5.80 1.90 -20.29
C HIS A 198 4.98 3.16 -19.98
N VAL A 199 4.32 3.22 -18.83
CA VAL A 199 3.60 4.42 -18.35
C VAL A 199 4.51 5.39 -17.57
N LYS A 200 5.84 5.19 -17.64
CA LYS A 200 6.86 6.01 -16.97
C LYS A 200 6.72 6.07 -15.44
N ALA A 201 6.12 5.04 -14.83
CA ALA A 201 6.04 4.95 -13.39
C ALA A 201 7.44 4.71 -12.79
N ARG A 202 7.77 5.45 -11.74
CA ARG A 202 9.06 5.32 -11.04
C ARG A 202 9.01 4.12 -10.10
N LEU A 203 9.62 3.00 -10.46
CA LEU A 203 9.82 1.90 -9.52
C LEU A 203 10.88 2.28 -8.46
N LEU A 204 10.46 2.34 -7.19
CA LEU A 204 11.34 2.58 -6.04
C LEU A 204 12.08 1.30 -5.63
N GLY A 205 11.47 0.14 -5.86
CA GLY A 205 12.06 -1.14 -5.51
C GLY A 205 11.07 -2.29 -5.54
N VAL A 206 11.53 -3.44 -5.02
CA VAL A 206 10.77 -4.69 -4.98
C VAL A 206 10.73 -5.20 -3.54
N VAL A 207 9.56 -5.67 -3.09
CA VAL A 207 9.39 -6.39 -1.83
C VAL A 207 9.19 -7.86 -2.16
N LEU A 208 10.11 -8.71 -1.73
CA LEU A 208 9.95 -10.16 -1.83
C LEU A 208 9.20 -10.67 -0.59
N ASN A 209 7.93 -11.03 -0.78
CA ASN A 209 7.04 -11.45 0.29
C ASN A 209 7.06 -12.96 0.50
N ASN A 210 6.75 -13.42 1.71
CA ASN A 210 6.64 -14.84 2.08
C ASN A 210 7.91 -15.66 1.78
N ILE A 211 9.07 -15.10 2.12
CA ILE A 211 10.34 -15.82 2.03
C ILE A 211 10.55 -16.70 3.26
N THR A 212 11.00 -17.93 3.04
CA THR A 212 11.54 -18.77 4.10
C THR A 212 13.02 -18.50 4.18
N ILE A 213 13.46 -17.75 5.19
CA ILE A 213 14.89 -17.60 5.50
C ILE A 213 15.32 -18.89 6.19
N ARG A 214 16.40 -19.54 5.73
CA ARG A 214 16.94 -20.73 6.39
C ARG A 214 17.50 -20.32 7.75
N GLU A 215 17.34 -21.15 8.78
CA GLU A 215 17.66 -20.81 10.19
C GLU A 215 19.07 -20.21 10.38
N ASN A 216 20.07 -20.69 9.63
CA ASN A 216 21.45 -20.19 9.73
C ASN A 216 21.68 -18.75 9.19
N GLU A 217 20.79 -18.23 8.34
CA GLU A 217 20.86 -16.84 7.84
C GLU A 217 20.07 -15.87 8.72
N ALA A 218 19.12 -16.37 9.52
CA ALA A 218 18.33 -15.56 10.44
C ALA A 218 19.19 -14.97 11.57
N GLU A 219 20.10 -15.76 12.16
CA GLU A 219 20.98 -15.28 13.24
C GLU A 219 21.91 -14.12 12.82
N GLN A 220 22.25 -14.03 11.53
CA GLN A 220 23.10 -12.94 11.00
C GLN A 220 22.32 -11.67 10.68
N LEU A 221 21.00 -11.76 10.49
CA LEU A 221 20.13 -10.63 10.11
C LEU A 221 19.47 -9.95 11.32
N TYR A 222 19.41 -10.61 12.48
CA TYR A 222 18.68 -10.11 13.65
C TYR A 222 19.61 -9.77 14.82
N TYR A 223 19.84 -8.48 15.05
CA TYR A 223 20.72 -7.95 16.11
C TYR A 223 20.14 -7.98 17.54
N GLY A 224 19.15 -8.83 17.84
CA GLY A 224 18.25 -8.61 18.98
C GLY A 224 18.26 -9.60 20.14
N SER A 225 18.82 -10.81 20.01
CA SER A 225 18.57 -11.87 21.00
C SER A 225 19.69 -12.10 22.03
N THR A 226 20.83 -11.41 21.94
CA THR A 226 22.04 -11.81 22.71
C THR A 226 22.38 -10.96 23.94
N TRP A 227 21.60 -9.93 24.30
CA TRP A 227 21.98 -9.01 25.40
C TRP A 227 21.04 -8.96 26.61
N LEU A 228 20.14 -9.92 26.78
CA LEU A 228 19.37 -10.07 28.02
C LEU A 228 19.53 -11.49 28.58
N LYS A 229 20.62 -11.69 29.31
CA LYS A 229 20.72 -12.64 30.42
C LYS A 229 21.01 -11.87 31.69
#